data_AF-A0A0W8CXQ9-F1
#
_entry.id   AF-A0A0W8CXQ9-F1
#
_cell.length_a   1.000
_cell.length_b   1.000
_cell.length_c   1.000
_cell.angle_alpha   90.00
_cell.angle_beta   90.00
_cell.angle_gamma   90.00
#
_symmetry.space_group_name_H-M   'P 1'
#
loop_
_entity.id
_entity.type
_entity.pdbx_description
1 polymer ?
#
loop_
_entity_poly.entity_id
_entity_poly.type
_entity_poly.pdbx_seq_one_letter_code
_entity_poly.pdbx_strand_id
1 'polypeptide(L)'
;MSIRVHNSEHFEELRQSALSNSSLSSKSRSTASPANTKGKITASTLSKQTHMKRMTMKHELYMKEQEAMQKKIAETIAENIQRQKSKKEGQFLKLQQEVEDGKILAKELLEKLELQQQSKTRQFSRMHEEWTNDVFHKLNDPILAKVQTMDGKQHSDEKAEAYQKFLDITNKKGGLFRDIIIASEYNPLSDAKFINHRAKVDDPVKRVIRRREEEDTIARNGASMSNERGEIFHL
;
A
#
# COMPACT_ATOMS: atom_id res chain seq x y z
N MET A 1 -12.41 32.52 -15.07
CA MET A 1 -11.86 31.19 -14.74
C MET A 1 -11.38 30.55 -16.03
N SER A 2 -10.08 30.29 -16.17
CA SER A 2 -9.48 29.83 -17.42
C SER A 2 -9.65 28.32 -17.58
N ILE A 3 -10.38 27.89 -18.61
CA ILE A 3 -10.62 26.48 -18.92
C ILE A 3 -9.34 25.94 -19.56
N ARG A 4 -8.58 25.14 -18.79
CA ARG A 4 -7.37 24.48 -19.28
C ARG A 4 -7.80 23.25 -20.09
N VAL A 5 -7.90 23.40 -21.41
CA VAL A 5 -8.15 22.30 -22.33
C VAL A 5 -6.85 21.50 -22.48
N HIS A 6 -6.78 20.31 -21.90
CA HIS A 6 -5.68 19.36 -22.08
C HIS A 6 -5.66 18.84 -23.52
N ASN A 7 -5.13 19.64 -24.45
CA ASN A 7 -4.58 19.22 -25.76
C ASN A 7 -4.28 20.38 -26.73
N SER A 8 -4.17 21.64 -26.25
CA SER A 8 -3.88 22.77 -27.14
C SER A 8 -2.60 22.56 -27.94
N GLU A 9 -1.56 21.98 -27.33
CA GLU A 9 -0.27 21.75 -27.99
C GLU A 9 -0.37 20.65 -29.07
N HIS A 10 -1.10 19.56 -28.80
CA HIS A 10 -1.28 18.47 -29.77
C HIS A 10 -2.15 18.90 -30.97
N PHE A 11 -3.09 19.83 -30.76
CA PHE A 11 -3.88 20.41 -31.85
C PHE A 11 -3.03 21.34 -32.73
N GLU A 12 -2.15 22.14 -32.11
CA GLU A 12 -1.21 23.00 -32.83
C GLU A 12 -0.20 22.18 -33.65
N GLU A 13 0.27 21.05 -33.12
CA GLU A 13 1.17 20.10 -33.79
C GLU A 13 0.54 19.45 -35.03
N LEU A 14 -0.74 19.04 -34.93
CA LEU A 14 -1.53 18.54 -36.05
C LEU A 14 -1.76 19.63 -37.12
N ARG A 15 -1.91 20.89 -36.71
CA ARG A 15 -2.06 22.02 -37.64
C ARG A 15 -0.76 22.32 -38.39
N GLN A 16 0.37 22.31 -37.68
CA GLN A 16 1.67 22.59 -38.28
C GLN A 16 2.09 21.48 -39.24
N SER A 17 1.89 20.21 -38.88
CA SER A 17 2.18 19.06 -39.76
C SER A 17 1.35 19.06 -41.05
N ALA A 18 0.10 19.52 -41.00
CA ALA A 18 -0.73 19.69 -42.19
C ALA A 18 -0.21 20.80 -43.14
N LEU A 19 0.33 21.90 -42.58
CA LEU A 19 0.90 23.01 -43.36
C LEU A 19 2.29 22.69 -43.92
N SER A 20 3.10 21.89 -43.20
CA SER A 20 4.42 21.44 -43.69
C SER A 20 4.29 20.53 -44.91
N ASN A 21 3.28 19.65 -44.92
CA ASN A 21 3.07 18.67 -45.99
C ASN A 21 2.45 19.25 -47.28
N SER A 22 1.90 20.48 -47.25
CA SER A 22 1.37 21.16 -48.44
C SER A 22 2.41 21.99 -49.21
N SER A 23 3.68 21.98 -48.79
CA SER A 23 4.72 22.91 -49.30
C SER A 23 5.71 22.29 -50.30
N LEU A 24 5.30 21.29 -51.11
CA LEU A 24 6.17 20.73 -52.16
C LEU A 24 5.43 20.50 -53.50
N SER A 25 5.59 21.47 -54.40
CA SER A 25 5.88 21.34 -55.85
C SER A 25 5.13 22.34 -56.73
N SER A 26 5.73 23.52 -56.92
CA SER A 26 5.46 24.37 -58.07
C SER A 26 6.77 24.95 -58.59
N LYS A 27 7.50 24.12 -59.34
CA LYS A 27 8.70 24.54 -60.08
C LYS A 27 8.49 24.26 -61.56
N SER A 28 7.87 25.20 -62.25
CA SER A 28 7.82 25.21 -63.72
C SER A 28 8.50 26.47 -64.24
N ARG A 29 9.62 26.19 -64.91
CA ARG A 29 10.63 27.06 -65.50
C ARG A 29 10.02 27.81 -66.70
N SER A 30 10.17 29.12 -66.71
CA SER A 30 9.92 30.00 -67.84
C SER A 30 11.00 29.84 -68.91
N THR A 31 10.59 29.65 -70.16
CA THR A 31 11.44 29.84 -71.36
C THR A 31 10.59 30.47 -72.46
N ALA A 32 11.05 31.61 -72.96
CA ALA A 32 10.40 32.39 -74.01
C ALA A 32 10.99 32.11 -75.40
N SER A 33 10.09 32.08 -76.39
CA SER A 33 10.23 32.49 -77.83
C SER A 33 11.08 31.62 -78.80
N PRO A 34 10.89 31.70 -80.15
CA PRO A 34 10.03 32.59 -80.95
C PRO A 34 9.15 31.89 -82.02
N ALA A 35 8.35 32.72 -82.70
CA ALA A 35 7.49 32.38 -83.83
C ALA A 35 8.27 32.09 -85.14
N ASN A 36 7.77 31.17 -85.97
CA ASN A 36 7.78 31.35 -87.43
C ASN A 36 6.68 30.52 -88.12
N THR A 37 6.50 30.82 -89.40
CA THR A 37 5.25 30.99 -90.13
C THR A 37 4.81 29.80 -91.01
N LYS A 38 3.52 29.86 -91.39
CA LYS A 38 2.89 29.45 -92.66
C LYS A 38 2.71 27.94 -92.99
N GLY A 39 1.45 27.61 -93.28
CA GLY A 39 1.14 26.77 -94.44
C GLY A 39 0.01 25.73 -94.28
N LYS A 40 -0.99 25.85 -95.15
CA LYS A 40 -1.96 24.82 -95.59
C LYS A 40 -3.10 24.42 -94.63
N ILE A 41 -4.19 25.16 -94.80
CA ILE A 41 -5.57 24.74 -94.52
C ILE A 41 -5.98 23.79 -95.65
N THR A 42 -6.30 22.53 -95.32
CA THR A 42 -7.37 21.67 -95.88
C THR A 42 -7.16 20.18 -95.50
N ALA A 43 -6.86 19.93 -94.21
CA ALA A 43 -7.06 18.64 -93.52
C ALA A 43 -7.06 18.81 -91.98
N SER A 44 -7.19 20.04 -91.48
CA SER A 44 -6.81 20.39 -90.09
C SER A 44 -7.97 20.47 -89.09
N THR A 45 -9.22 20.55 -89.54
CA THR A 45 -10.40 20.59 -88.65
C THR A 45 -10.68 19.22 -88.04
N LEU A 46 -10.58 18.13 -88.83
CA LEU A 46 -10.70 16.76 -88.32
C LEU A 46 -9.53 16.40 -87.37
N SER A 47 -8.32 16.87 -87.66
CA SER A 47 -7.12 16.67 -86.83
C SER A 47 -7.15 17.46 -85.51
N LYS A 48 -7.65 18.70 -85.52
CA LYS A 48 -7.85 19.49 -84.29
C LYS A 48 -8.98 18.92 -83.43
N GLN A 49 -10.07 18.49 -84.03
CA GLN A 49 -11.20 17.89 -83.31
C GLN A 49 -10.81 16.55 -82.66
N THR A 50 -10.04 15.71 -83.34
CA THR A 50 -9.51 14.46 -82.78
C THR A 50 -8.47 14.71 -81.68
N HIS A 51 -7.62 15.73 -81.83
CA HIS A 51 -6.67 16.14 -80.78
C HIS A 51 -7.37 16.66 -79.53
N MET A 52 -8.40 17.51 -79.67
CA MET A 52 -9.22 17.99 -78.55
C MET A 52 -9.94 16.84 -77.84
N LYS A 53 -10.55 15.91 -78.58
CA LYS A 53 -11.16 14.70 -77.99
C LYS A 53 -10.16 13.83 -77.22
N ARG A 54 -8.92 13.72 -77.71
CA ARG A 54 -7.86 12.98 -77.01
C ARG A 54 -7.44 13.69 -75.73
N MET A 55 -7.34 15.02 -75.74
CA MET A 55 -7.00 15.82 -74.57
C MET A 55 -8.10 15.78 -73.50
N THR A 56 -9.37 15.83 -73.90
CA THR A 56 -10.50 15.68 -72.96
C THR A 56 -10.53 14.28 -72.34
N MET A 57 -10.38 13.21 -73.14
CA MET A 57 -10.30 11.84 -72.59
C MET A 57 -9.10 11.67 -71.65
N LYS A 58 -7.94 12.24 -71.97
CA LYS A 58 -6.77 12.20 -71.08
C LYS A 58 -7.03 12.94 -69.77
N HIS A 59 -7.69 14.09 -69.82
CA HIS A 59 -8.05 14.85 -68.62
C HIS A 59 -9.07 14.12 -67.76
N GLU A 60 -10.08 13.49 -68.38
CA GLU A 60 -11.08 12.67 -67.70
C GLU A 60 -10.45 11.45 -67.01
N LEU A 61 -9.53 10.76 -67.68
CA LEU A 61 -8.76 9.66 -67.08
C LEU A 61 -7.91 10.13 -65.89
N TYR A 62 -7.26 11.28 -66.01
CA TYR A 62 -6.46 11.86 -64.93
C TYR A 62 -7.32 12.29 -63.73
N MET A 63 -8.48 12.90 -63.96
CA MET A 63 -9.43 13.25 -62.90
C MET A 63 -9.95 11.99 -62.18
N LYS A 64 -10.30 10.94 -62.94
CA LYS A 64 -10.73 9.66 -62.39
C LYS A 64 -9.64 8.96 -61.57
N GLU A 65 -8.39 9.05 -62.01
CA GLU A 65 -7.22 8.53 -61.28
C GLU A 65 -6.99 9.31 -59.97
N GLN A 66 -7.11 10.64 -60.00
CA GLN A 66 -7.03 11.49 -58.81
C GLN A 66 -8.15 11.19 -57.82
N GLU A 67 -9.38 11.02 -58.29
CA GLU A 67 -10.52 10.66 -57.44
C GLU A 67 -10.32 9.28 -56.80
N ALA A 68 -9.86 8.29 -57.58
CA ALA A 68 -9.54 6.96 -57.06
C ALA A 68 -8.40 7.00 -56.02
N MET A 69 -7.40 7.85 -56.21
CA MET A 69 -6.32 8.06 -55.25
C MET A 69 -6.84 8.71 -53.96
N GLN A 70 -7.64 9.78 -54.07
CA GLN A 70 -8.24 10.47 -52.93
C GLN A 70 -9.16 9.55 -52.13
N LYS A 71 -9.96 8.72 -52.82
CA LYS A 71 -10.83 7.73 -52.19
C LYS A 71 -10.03 6.71 -51.37
N LYS A 72 -8.95 6.16 -51.94
CA LYS A 72 -8.04 5.23 -51.22
C LYS A 72 -7.40 5.88 -49.99
N ILE A 73 -6.99 7.15 -50.09
CA ILE A 73 -6.44 7.90 -48.96
C ILE A 73 -7.50 8.08 -47.87
N ALA A 74 -8.72 8.48 -48.24
CA ALA A 74 -9.83 8.65 -47.30
C ALA A 74 -10.21 7.34 -46.59
N GLU A 75 -10.27 6.21 -47.33
CA GLU A 75 -10.51 4.89 -46.77
C GLU A 75 -9.40 4.48 -45.79
N THR A 76 -8.13 4.71 -46.15
CA THR A 76 -6.99 4.41 -45.27
C THR A 76 -7.01 5.25 -43.99
N ILE A 77 -7.37 6.53 -44.09
CA ILE A 77 -7.51 7.42 -42.93
C ILE A 77 -8.65 6.93 -42.02
N ALA A 78 -9.81 6.61 -42.59
CA ALA A 78 -10.95 6.10 -41.84
C ALA A 78 -10.63 4.79 -41.13
N GLU A 79 -9.94 3.86 -41.80
CA GLU A 79 -9.52 2.60 -41.21
C GLU A 79 -8.51 2.82 -40.06
N ASN A 80 -7.56 3.73 -40.22
CA ASN A 80 -6.59 4.05 -39.17
C ASN A 80 -7.28 4.68 -37.94
N ILE A 81 -8.21 5.62 -38.15
CA ILE A 81 -9.01 6.21 -37.07
C ILE A 81 -9.80 5.13 -36.32
N GLN A 82 -10.45 4.22 -37.05
CA GLN A 82 -11.21 3.12 -36.44
C GLN A 82 -10.31 2.18 -35.66
N ARG A 83 -9.15 1.80 -36.20
CA ARG A 83 -8.14 0.96 -35.50
C ARG A 83 -7.65 1.64 -34.23
N GLN A 84 -7.39 2.95 -34.26
CA GLN A 84 -7.00 3.70 -33.07
C GLN A 84 -8.12 3.75 -32.03
N LYS A 85 -9.36 3.97 -32.45
CA LYS A 85 -10.53 3.96 -31.57
C LYS A 85 -10.67 2.60 -30.87
N SER A 86 -10.66 1.50 -31.63
CA SER A 86 -10.77 0.15 -31.06
C SER A 86 -9.61 -0.19 -30.12
N LYS A 87 -8.38 0.25 -30.41
CA LYS A 87 -7.24 0.09 -29.50
C LYS A 87 -7.45 0.83 -28.18
N LYS A 88 -7.88 2.10 -28.25
CA LYS A 88 -8.14 2.93 -27.06
C LYS A 88 -9.30 2.38 -26.23
N GLU A 89 -10.36 1.92 -26.88
CA GLU A 89 -11.51 1.30 -26.23
C GLU A 89 -11.14 -0.02 -25.54
N GLY A 90 -10.35 -0.87 -26.20
CA GLY A 90 -9.82 -2.09 -25.59
C GLY A 90 -8.94 -1.81 -24.36
N GLN A 91 -8.06 -0.79 -24.44
CA GLN A 91 -7.26 -0.34 -23.29
C GLN A 91 -8.13 0.19 -22.15
N PHE A 92 -9.16 0.97 -22.47
CA PHE A 92 -10.10 1.50 -21.50
C PHE A 92 -10.84 0.39 -20.76
N LEU A 93 -11.38 -0.60 -21.49
CA LEU A 93 -12.07 -1.74 -20.89
C LEU A 93 -11.15 -2.55 -19.98
N LYS A 94 -9.89 -2.75 -20.39
CA LYS A 94 -8.89 -3.43 -19.55
C LYS A 94 -8.63 -2.68 -18.25
N LEU A 95 -8.38 -1.37 -18.33
CA LEU A 95 -8.17 -0.52 -17.15
C LEU A 95 -9.41 -0.49 -16.25
N GLN A 96 -10.61 -0.48 -16.82
CA GLN A 96 -11.85 -0.54 -16.08
C GLN A 96 -11.98 -1.86 -15.30
N GLN A 97 -11.63 -2.99 -15.92
CA GLN A 97 -11.63 -4.28 -15.25
C GLN A 97 -10.60 -4.32 -14.11
N GLU A 98 -9.37 -3.85 -14.35
CA GLU A 98 -8.33 -3.79 -13.31
C GLU A 98 -8.77 -2.94 -12.11
N VAL A 99 -9.47 -1.83 -12.35
CA VAL A 99 -10.05 -1.00 -11.28
C VAL A 99 -11.12 -1.76 -10.50
N GLU A 100 -12.00 -2.51 -11.17
CA GLU A 100 -13.05 -3.26 -10.47
C GLU A 100 -12.48 -4.45 -9.68
N ASP A 101 -11.53 -5.18 -10.25
CA ASP A 101 -10.79 -6.23 -9.56
C ASP A 101 -10.06 -5.67 -8.33
N GLY A 102 -9.46 -4.48 -8.46
CA GLY A 102 -8.84 -3.76 -7.36
C GLY A 102 -9.82 -3.41 -6.24
N LYS A 103 -11.07 -3.03 -6.56
CA LYS A 103 -12.10 -2.79 -5.55
C LYS A 103 -12.53 -4.06 -4.83
N ILE A 104 -12.64 -5.18 -5.56
CA ILE A 104 -12.97 -6.48 -4.96
C ILE A 104 -11.86 -6.88 -3.98
N LEU A 105 -10.60 -6.83 -4.41
CA LEU A 105 -9.44 -7.12 -3.57
C LEU A 105 -9.40 -6.22 -2.33
N ALA A 106 -9.65 -4.92 -2.49
CA ALA A 106 -9.68 -3.99 -1.36
C ALA A 106 -10.76 -4.36 -0.33
N LYS A 107 -11.95 -4.77 -0.78
CA LYS A 107 -13.03 -5.23 0.10
C LYS A 107 -12.64 -6.49 0.87
N GLU A 108 -12.08 -7.48 0.17
CA GLU A 108 -11.61 -8.72 0.81
C GLU A 108 -10.51 -8.46 1.85
N LEU A 109 -9.60 -7.54 1.56
CA LEU A 109 -8.53 -7.17 2.49
C LEU A 109 -9.10 -6.48 3.73
N LEU A 110 -10.05 -5.56 3.55
CA LEU A 110 -10.74 -4.90 4.66
C LEU A 110 -11.45 -5.90 5.56
N GLU A 111 -12.19 -6.85 4.97
CA GLU A 111 -12.87 -7.90 5.72
C GLU A 111 -11.88 -8.76 6.52
N LYS A 112 -10.76 -9.18 5.90
CA LYS A 112 -9.72 -9.95 6.60
C LYS A 112 -9.11 -9.16 7.77
N LEU A 113 -8.84 -7.87 7.57
CA LEU A 113 -8.30 -7.01 8.61
C LEU A 113 -9.29 -6.87 9.76
N GLU A 114 -10.58 -6.66 9.45
CA GLU A 114 -11.63 -6.58 10.45
C GLU A 114 -11.75 -7.88 11.25
N LEU A 115 -11.78 -9.04 10.59
CA LEU A 115 -11.82 -10.35 11.26
C LEU A 115 -10.59 -10.55 12.17
N GLN A 116 -9.40 -10.16 11.70
CA GLN A 116 -8.18 -10.22 12.52
C GLN A 116 -8.28 -9.32 13.74
N GLN A 117 -8.80 -8.10 13.58
CA GLN A 117 -8.98 -7.17 14.69
C GLN A 117 -10.00 -7.70 15.70
N GLN A 118 -11.15 -8.20 15.23
CA GLN A 118 -12.16 -8.82 16.08
C GLN A 118 -11.59 -10.03 16.85
N SER A 119 -10.79 -10.87 16.19
CA SER A 119 -10.12 -12.02 16.81
C SER A 119 -9.16 -11.58 17.93
N LYS A 120 -8.32 -10.58 17.66
CA LYS A 120 -7.41 -10.00 18.67
C LYS A 120 -8.17 -9.41 19.85
N THR A 121 -9.24 -8.66 19.60
CA THR A 121 -10.07 -8.09 20.66
C THR A 121 -10.67 -9.20 21.52
N ARG A 122 -11.26 -10.24 20.92
CA ARG A 122 -11.81 -11.39 21.67
C ARG A 122 -10.74 -12.11 22.49
N GLN A 123 -9.56 -12.31 21.92
CA GLN A 123 -8.43 -12.92 22.62
C GLN A 123 -8.02 -12.08 23.84
N PHE A 124 -7.93 -10.76 23.68
CA PHE A 124 -7.56 -9.86 24.77
C PHE A 124 -8.64 -9.79 25.85
N SER A 125 -9.92 -9.70 25.47
CA SER A 125 -11.04 -9.76 26.42
C SER A 125 -11.03 -11.05 27.22
N ARG A 126 -10.88 -12.20 26.57
CA ARG A 126 -10.78 -13.49 27.25
C ARG A 126 -9.58 -13.54 28.21
N MET A 127 -8.41 -13.09 27.74
CA MET A 127 -7.21 -13.06 28.58
C MET A 127 -7.37 -12.13 29.78
N HIS A 128 -8.06 -11.00 29.61
CA HIS A 128 -8.38 -10.07 30.69
C HIS A 128 -9.32 -10.72 31.71
N GLU A 129 -10.38 -11.40 31.26
CA GLU A 129 -11.29 -12.14 32.15
C GLU A 129 -10.56 -13.25 32.91
N GLU A 130 -9.75 -14.05 32.23
CA GLU A 130 -8.90 -15.07 32.84
C GLU A 130 -7.96 -14.44 33.89
N TRP A 131 -7.26 -13.36 33.55
CA TRP A 131 -6.36 -12.68 34.48
C TRP A 131 -7.10 -12.08 35.69
N THR A 132 -8.27 -11.48 35.46
CA THR A 132 -9.09 -10.88 36.52
C THR A 132 -9.51 -11.94 37.52
N ASN A 133 -10.01 -13.08 37.04
CA ASN A 133 -10.50 -14.17 37.89
C ASN A 133 -9.36 -14.96 38.55
N ASP A 134 -8.33 -15.32 37.78
CA ASP A 134 -7.30 -16.26 38.23
C ASP A 134 -6.11 -15.61 38.92
N VAL A 135 -5.89 -14.31 38.71
CA VAL A 135 -4.78 -13.56 39.30
C VAL A 135 -5.31 -12.47 40.23
N PHE A 136 -6.07 -11.51 39.71
CA PHE A 136 -6.46 -10.33 40.49
C PHE A 136 -7.32 -10.69 41.69
N HIS A 137 -8.44 -11.39 41.49
CA HIS A 137 -9.33 -11.78 42.59
C HIS A 137 -8.63 -12.67 43.62
N LYS A 138 -7.82 -13.65 43.18
CA LYS A 138 -7.06 -14.51 44.11
C LYS A 138 -6.08 -13.74 44.99
N LEU A 139 -5.51 -12.64 44.50
CA LEU A 139 -4.59 -11.79 45.26
C LEU A 139 -5.33 -10.74 46.10
N ASN A 140 -6.35 -10.11 45.53
CA ASN A 140 -7.00 -8.94 46.11
C ASN A 140 -8.08 -9.30 47.13
N ASP A 141 -8.88 -10.34 46.86
CA ASP A 141 -10.01 -10.69 47.72
C ASP A 141 -9.57 -11.07 49.15
N PRO A 142 -8.46 -11.82 49.38
CA PRO A 142 -7.98 -12.07 50.74
C PRO A 142 -7.54 -10.81 51.48
N ILE A 143 -6.94 -9.85 50.76
CA ILE A 143 -6.52 -8.57 51.33
C ILE A 143 -7.76 -7.76 51.71
N LEU A 144 -8.73 -7.67 50.80
CA LEU A 144 -9.98 -6.95 51.01
C LEU A 144 -10.77 -7.56 52.17
N ALA A 145 -10.89 -8.89 52.23
CA ALA A 145 -11.52 -9.60 53.32
C ALA A 145 -10.83 -9.28 54.65
N LYS A 146 -9.49 -9.33 54.71
CA LYS A 146 -8.74 -8.97 55.92
C LYS A 146 -9.06 -7.55 56.37
N VAL A 147 -8.99 -6.58 55.46
CA VAL A 147 -9.29 -5.17 55.76
C VAL A 147 -10.74 -4.99 56.22
N GLN A 148 -11.70 -5.67 55.60
CA GLN A 148 -13.12 -5.59 55.99
C GLN A 148 -13.41 -6.25 57.34
N THR A 149 -12.68 -7.30 57.70
CA THR A 149 -12.82 -7.97 59.00
C THR A 149 -12.12 -7.26 60.15
N MET A 150 -11.25 -6.30 59.87
CA MET A 150 -10.53 -5.57 60.91
C MET A 150 -11.49 -4.67 61.69
N ASP A 151 -11.44 -4.79 63.02
CA ASP A 151 -12.20 -3.94 63.92
C ASP A 151 -11.59 -2.52 64.00
N GLY A 152 -12.39 -1.51 64.34
CA GLY A 152 -11.95 -0.11 64.44
C GLY A 152 -10.80 0.08 65.42
N LYS A 153 -10.75 -0.74 66.48
CA LYS A 153 -9.64 -0.79 67.43
C LYS A 153 -8.35 -1.31 66.78
N GLN A 154 -8.42 -2.41 66.04
CA GLN A 154 -7.27 -2.98 65.33
C GLN A 154 -6.72 -2.01 64.29
N HIS A 155 -7.59 -1.28 63.59
CA HIS A 155 -7.17 -0.24 62.66
C HIS A 155 -6.44 0.92 63.36
N SER A 156 -6.86 1.31 64.57
CA SER A 156 -6.17 2.32 65.37
C SER A 156 -4.81 1.82 65.86
N ASP A 157 -4.72 0.56 66.27
CA ASP A 157 -3.49 -0.05 66.76
C ASP A 157 -2.45 -0.17 65.65
N GLU A 158 -2.82 -0.63 64.45
CA GLU A 158 -1.93 -0.65 63.28
C GLU A 158 -1.46 0.75 62.87
N LYS A 159 -2.36 1.76 62.92
CA LYS A 159 -1.99 3.15 62.65
C LYS A 159 -0.99 3.68 63.68
N ALA A 160 -1.20 3.36 64.96
CA ALA A 160 -0.28 3.73 66.03
C ALA A 160 1.08 3.05 65.87
N GLU A 161 1.10 1.76 65.49
CA GLU A 161 2.32 1.01 65.22
C GLU A 161 3.09 1.58 64.01
N ALA A 162 2.39 1.89 62.92
CA ALA A 162 2.99 2.51 61.74
C ALA A 162 3.56 3.91 62.06
N TYR A 163 2.85 4.69 62.86
CA TYR A 163 3.31 6.00 63.33
C TYR A 163 4.53 5.86 64.25
N GLN A 164 4.54 4.88 65.15
CA GLN A 164 5.69 4.58 66.00
C GLN A 164 6.90 4.19 65.17
N LYS A 165 6.74 3.32 64.15
CA LYS A 165 7.83 2.98 63.21
C LYS A 165 8.38 4.21 62.50
N PHE A 166 7.51 5.13 62.07
CA PHE A 166 7.93 6.40 61.49
C PHE A 166 8.74 7.24 62.48
N LEU A 167 8.28 7.35 63.73
CA LEU A 167 9.02 8.05 64.80
C LEU A 167 10.36 7.37 65.08
N ASP A 168 10.43 6.05 65.12
CA ASP A 168 11.66 5.29 65.37
C ASP A 168 12.68 5.49 64.24
N ILE A 169 12.22 5.57 62.99
CA ILE A 169 13.07 5.84 61.82
C ILE A 169 13.54 7.29 61.80
N THR A 170 12.65 8.25 62.06
CA THR A 170 12.98 9.68 62.05
C THR A 170 13.84 10.12 63.23
N ASN A 171 13.68 9.49 64.40
CA ASN A 171 14.48 9.77 65.59
C ASN A 171 15.78 8.96 65.65
N LYS A 172 15.94 7.92 64.82
CA LYS A 172 17.25 7.31 64.60
C LYS A 172 18.18 8.38 64.01
N LYS A 173 19.26 8.70 64.73
CA LYS A 173 20.32 9.60 64.25
C LYS A 173 21.00 8.97 63.02
N GLY A 174 20.46 9.28 61.84
CA GLY A 174 20.84 8.74 60.53
C GLY A 174 19.78 9.01 59.45
N GLY A 175 18.98 10.06 59.63
CA GLY A 175 17.88 10.41 58.72
C GLY A 175 18.38 11.07 57.45
N LEU A 176 18.23 10.36 56.33
CA LEU A 176 18.21 10.79 54.93
C LEU A 176 18.63 12.26 54.65
N PHE A 177 19.94 12.52 54.63
CA PHE A 177 20.44 13.70 53.91
C PHE A 177 20.24 13.45 52.42
N ARG A 178 19.26 14.13 51.80
CA ARG A 178 18.97 14.01 50.36
C ARG A 178 20.16 14.36 49.45
N ASP A 179 21.20 14.95 50.03
CA ASP A 179 22.40 15.42 49.34
C ASP A 179 23.58 14.44 49.43
N ILE A 180 23.53 13.42 50.29
CA ILE A 180 24.60 12.41 50.42
C ILE A 180 23.98 11.03 50.62
N ILE A 181 24.03 10.17 49.58
CA ILE A 181 23.63 8.77 49.70
C ILE A 181 24.77 8.02 50.38
N ILE A 182 24.62 7.75 51.68
CA ILE A 182 25.55 6.89 52.42
C ILE A 182 25.15 5.43 52.15
N ALA A 183 25.91 4.73 51.31
CA ALA A 183 25.58 3.38 50.85
C ALA A 183 25.43 2.33 51.98
N SER A 184 26.08 2.54 53.13
CA SER A 184 25.92 1.70 54.32
C SER A 184 24.60 1.92 55.07
N GLU A 185 23.96 3.09 54.89
CA GLU A 185 22.77 3.50 55.64
C GLU A 185 21.49 3.48 54.77
N TYR A 186 21.64 3.57 53.45
CA TYR A 186 20.53 3.56 52.50
C TYR A 186 20.56 2.32 51.61
N ASN A 187 19.68 1.35 51.90
CA ASN A 187 19.37 0.24 51.01
C ASN A 187 17.95 0.43 50.46
N PRO A 188 17.76 0.84 49.20
CA PRO A 188 16.42 1.04 48.61
C PRO A 188 15.62 -0.27 48.48
N LEU A 189 16.26 -1.43 48.65
CA LEU A 189 15.64 -2.75 48.67
C LEU A 189 15.49 -3.29 50.11
N SER A 190 15.75 -2.49 51.15
CA SER A 190 15.55 -2.90 52.55
C SER A 190 14.13 -3.38 52.82
N ASP A 191 13.19 -2.89 52.02
CA ASP A 191 11.76 -3.13 52.17
C ASP A 191 11.28 -4.29 51.30
N ALA A 192 12.14 -4.85 50.45
CA ALA A 192 11.84 -6.07 49.69
C ALA A 192 11.49 -7.25 50.62
N LYS A 193 12.02 -7.25 51.85
CA LYS A 193 11.68 -8.21 52.92
C LYS A 193 10.23 -8.11 53.42
N PHE A 194 9.50 -7.06 53.06
CA PHE A 194 8.07 -6.92 53.36
C PHE A 194 7.19 -7.43 52.21
N ILE A 195 7.77 -7.71 51.04
CA ILE A 195 7.09 -8.36 49.90
C ILE A 195 7.12 -9.88 50.13
N ASN A 196 6.42 -10.34 51.16
CA ASN A 196 6.38 -11.76 51.56
C ASN A 196 5.23 -12.55 50.94
N HIS A 197 4.24 -11.86 50.35
CA HIS A 197 3.10 -12.53 49.77
C HIS A 197 3.47 -13.13 48.40
N ARG A 198 3.82 -14.41 48.40
CA ARG A 198 4.00 -15.22 47.19
C ARG A 198 2.78 -16.13 47.03
N ALA A 199 1.85 -15.74 46.15
CA ALA A 199 0.79 -16.65 45.72
C ALA A 199 1.23 -17.38 44.45
N LYS A 200 0.98 -18.69 44.40
CA LYS A 200 1.14 -19.47 43.17
C LYS A 200 -0.11 -19.26 42.32
N VAL A 201 -0.05 -18.27 41.43
CA VAL A 201 -1.13 -17.92 40.50
C VAL A 201 -0.77 -18.34 39.08
N ASP A 202 -1.75 -18.83 38.33
CA ASP A 202 -1.59 -19.10 36.91
C ASP A 202 -1.82 -17.79 36.14
N ASP A 203 -0.73 -17.10 35.80
CA ASP A 203 -0.78 -15.85 35.06
C ASP A 203 -0.89 -16.11 33.55
N PRO A 204 -2.04 -15.80 32.92
CA PRO A 204 -2.24 -16.05 31.50
C PRO A 204 -1.25 -15.28 30.61
N VAL A 205 -0.68 -14.16 31.08
CA VAL A 205 0.33 -13.39 30.33
C VAL A 205 1.67 -14.13 30.27
N LYS A 206 1.97 -14.96 31.29
CA LYS A 206 3.20 -15.76 31.36
C LYS A 206 3.07 -17.12 30.69
N ARG A 207 1.90 -17.46 30.15
CA ARG A 207 1.61 -18.76 29.53
C ARG A 207 2.60 -19.13 28.42
N VAL A 208 3.04 -18.15 27.62
CA VAL A 208 4.03 -18.38 26.54
C VAL A 208 5.41 -18.70 27.12
N ILE A 209 5.83 -18.00 28.17
CA ILE A 209 7.10 -18.24 28.86
C ILE A 209 7.06 -19.63 29.50
N ARG A 210 5.99 -19.93 30.24
CA ARG A 210 5.80 -21.23 30.88
C ARG A 210 5.82 -22.37 29.86
N ARG A 211 5.10 -22.23 28.74
CA ARG A 211 5.10 -23.24 27.67
C ARG A 211 6.49 -23.48 27.11
N ARG A 212 7.27 -22.42 26.92
CA ARG A 212 8.66 -22.54 26.45
C ARG A 212 9.53 -23.24 27.49
N GLU A 213 9.38 -22.92 28.77
CA GLU A 213 10.09 -23.60 29.86
C GLU A 213 9.70 -25.09 29.94
N GLU A 214 8.42 -25.42 29.74
CA GLU A 214 7.92 -26.80 29.65
C GLU A 214 8.53 -27.53 28.44
N GLU A 215 8.58 -26.89 27.28
CA GLU A 215 9.21 -27.45 26.06
C GLU A 215 10.72 -27.67 26.27
N ASP A 216 11.44 -26.70 26.84
CA ASP A 216 12.88 -26.78 27.12
C ASP A 216 13.20 -27.85 28.16
N THR A 217 12.36 -28.02 29.19
CA THR A 217 12.53 -29.09 30.20
C THR A 217 12.30 -30.47 29.60
N ILE A 218 11.29 -30.64 28.73
CA ILE A 218 11.07 -31.89 27.99
C ILE A 218 12.26 -32.20 27.08
N ALA A 219 12.78 -31.21 26.34
CA ALA A 219 13.94 -31.39 25.48
C ALA A 219 15.19 -31.79 26.28
N ARG A 220 15.43 -31.16 27.42
CA ARG A 220 16.56 -31.48 28.31
C ARG A 220 16.45 -32.88 28.91
N ASN A 221 15.26 -33.29 29.33
CA ASN A 221 15.00 -34.64 29.85
C ASN A 221 15.10 -35.70 28.74
N GLY A 222 14.66 -35.38 27.52
CA GLY A 222 14.86 -36.23 26.35
C GLY A 222 16.35 -36.43 26.03
N ALA A 223 17.15 -35.36 26.12
CA ALA A 223 18.58 -35.40 25.92
C ALA A 223 19.32 -36.22 26.99
N SER A 224 18.92 -36.11 28.27
CA SER A 224 19.52 -36.94 29.34
C SER A 224 19.20 -38.43 29.14
N MET A 225 17.96 -38.77 28.76
CA MET A 225 17.54 -40.15 28.48
C MET A 225 18.26 -40.77 27.27
N SER A 226 18.62 -39.97 26.26
CA SER A 226 19.44 -40.45 25.14
C SER A 226 20.91 -40.67 25.52
N ASN A 227 21.42 -39.92 26.50
CA ASN A 227 22.81 -40.05 26.96
C ASN A 227 23.00 -41.31 27.84
N GLU A 228 22.03 -41.62 28.70
CA GLU A 228 22.06 -42.85 29.54
C GLU A 228 21.96 -44.14 28.73
N ARG A 229 21.34 -44.11 27.53
CA ARG A 229 21.30 -45.27 26.62
C ARG A 229 22.59 -45.48 25.83
N GLY A 230 23.47 -44.48 25.78
CA GLY A 230 24.78 -44.56 25.11
C GLY A 230 25.87 -45.20 25.96
N GLU A 231 25.74 -45.20 27.29
CA GLU A 231 26.77 -45.72 28.20
C GLU A 231 26.66 -47.24 28.48
N ILE A 232 25.62 -47.91 27.99
CA ILE A 232 25.38 -49.35 28.26
C ILE A 232 26.12 -50.28 27.26
N PHE A 233 26.79 -49.75 26.23
CA PHE A 233 27.46 -50.57 25.19
C PHE A 233 29.01 -50.52 25.20
N HIS A 234 29.63 -50.29 26.35
CA HIS A 234 31.08 -50.47 26.52
C HIS A 234 31.40 -51.30 27.78
N LEU A 235 31.18 -52.61 27.67
CA LEU A 235 31.87 -53.64 28.47
C LEU A 235 32.26 -54.80 27.56
#